data_AF-A0A661YPI9-F1
#
_entry.id   AF-A0A661YPI9-F1
#
_cell.length_a   1.000
_cell.length_b   1.000
_cell.length_c   1.000
_cell.angle_alpha   90.00
_cell.angle_beta   90.00
_cell.angle_gamma   90.00
#
_symmetry.space_group_name_H-M   'P 1'
#
loop_
_entity.id
_entity.type
_entity.pdbx_description
1 polymer ?
#
loop_
_entity_poly.entity_id
_entity_poly.type
_entity_poly.pdbx_seq_one_letter_code
_entity_poly.pdbx_strand_id
1 'polypeptide(L)'
;MISVKQVRKLVNQRIEDTDIFVVDISISVANAIRVVLDSDTNLSIDECIAVSRQVEHNLDREAEDFSLEVTSFGLSEPLQIHRQYVKNIGRNLKIKLLDDSQIKGKLIKVTDTFIHIEKALTKKEIKEGVDAMNIIEIQAIKQAKIEISFK
;
A
#
# COMPACT_ATOMS: atom_id res chain seq x y z
N MET A 1 1.28 15.75 -23.64
CA MET A 1 0.41 15.11 -22.65
C MET A 1 1.29 14.54 -21.56
N ILE A 2 1.16 15.02 -20.34
CA ILE A 2 1.89 14.49 -19.18
C ILE A 2 1.57 13.00 -19.02
N SER A 3 2.61 12.16 -18.92
CA SER A 3 2.46 10.71 -18.82
C SER A 3 2.81 10.20 -17.43
N VAL A 4 2.14 9.11 -17.02
CA VAL A 4 2.44 8.41 -15.75
C VAL A 4 3.90 7.99 -15.67
N LYS A 5 4.50 7.59 -16.80
CA LYS A 5 5.91 7.20 -16.87
C LYS A 5 6.86 8.36 -16.56
N GLN A 6 6.53 9.56 -17.04
CA GLN A 6 7.31 10.77 -16.77
C GLN A 6 7.20 11.17 -15.30
N VAL A 7 5.99 11.25 -14.74
CA VAL A 7 5.78 11.56 -13.31
C VAL A 7 6.49 10.54 -12.43
N ARG A 8 6.36 9.24 -12.72
CA ARG A 8 7.03 8.17 -11.97
C ARG A 8 8.55 8.33 -11.97
N LYS A 9 9.15 8.73 -13.09
CA LYS A 9 10.60 8.98 -13.18
C LYS A 9 11.01 10.12 -12.24
N LEU A 10 10.28 11.24 -12.26
CA LEU A 10 10.58 12.41 -11.42
C LEU A 10 10.42 12.10 -9.93
N VAL A 11 9.36 11.37 -9.57
CA VAL A 11 9.14 10.91 -8.19
C VAL A 11 10.28 9.99 -7.76
N ASN A 12 10.62 8.99 -8.57
CA ASN A 12 11.67 8.02 -8.26
C ASN A 12 13.05 8.68 -8.06
N GLN A 13 13.38 9.74 -8.80
CA GLN A 13 14.61 10.49 -8.59
C GLN A 13 14.67 11.17 -7.22
N ARG A 14 13.52 11.61 -6.68
CA ARG A 14 13.50 12.28 -5.37
C ARG A 14 13.65 11.32 -4.21
N ILE A 15 13.07 10.12 -4.36
CA ILE A 15 13.00 9.09 -3.33
C ILE A 15 14.12 8.05 -3.49
N GLU A 16 15.02 8.25 -4.44
CA GLU A 16 16.22 7.42 -4.60
C GLU A 16 17.01 7.41 -3.28
N ASP A 17 17.49 6.23 -2.89
CA ASP A 17 18.17 5.96 -1.62
C ASP A 17 17.33 6.19 -0.34
N THR A 18 16.01 6.31 -0.46
CA THR A 18 15.08 6.34 0.69
C THR A 18 14.32 5.02 0.84
N ASP A 19 13.58 4.88 1.94
CA ASP A 19 12.64 3.77 2.13
C ASP A 19 11.22 4.09 1.60
N ILE A 20 11.05 5.26 0.96
CA ILE A 20 9.80 5.70 0.34
C ILE A 20 9.62 4.98 -0.99
N PHE A 21 8.38 4.63 -1.31
CA PHE A 21 8.01 3.99 -2.57
C PHE A 21 6.66 4.49 -3.07
N VAL A 22 6.49 4.39 -4.39
CA VAL A 22 5.25 4.72 -5.07
C VAL A 22 4.27 3.56 -4.94
N VAL A 23 3.10 3.82 -4.36
CA VAL A 23 1.97 2.88 -4.35
C VAL A 23 1.15 3.02 -5.62
N ASP A 24 0.75 4.25 -5.95
CA ASP A 24 -0.08 4.53 -7.12
C ASP A 24 0.28 5.87 -7.76
N ILE A 25 0.13 5.95 -9.08
CA ILE A 25 0.16 7.21 -9.83
C ILE A 25 -0.99 7.17 -10.84
N SER A 26 -1.88 8.14 -10.74
CA SER A 26 -3.00 8.33 -11.66
C SER A 26 -2.98 9.74 -12.23
N ILE A 27 -3.43 9.86 -13.49
CA ILE A 27 -3.55 11.14 -14.19
C ILE A 27 -4.93 11.14 -14.83
N SER A 28 -5.75 12.15 -14.51
CA SER A 28 -7.07 12.32 -15.10
C SER A 28 -7.00 12.95 -16.50
N VAL A 29 -8.11 12.94 -17.22
CA VAL A 29 -8.25 13.65 -18.51
C VAL A 29 -8.07 15.16 -18.39
N ALA A 30 -8.22 15.72 -17.18
CA ALA A 30 -8.01 17.14 -16.88
C ALA A 30 -6.60 17.41 -16.34
N ASN A 31 -5.65 16.52 -16.58
CA ASN A 31 -4.28 16.59 -16.05
C ASN A 31 -4.22 16.73 -14.52
N ALA A 32 -5.18 16.16 -13.79
CA ALA A 32 -5.08 16.04 -12.35
C ALA A 32 -4.19 14.83 -12.02
N ILE A 33 -3.00 15.09 -11.51
CA ILE A 33 -1.99 14.10 -11.16
C ILE A 33 -2.12 13.78 -9.68
N ARG A 34 -2.31 12.50 -9.36
CA ARG A 34 -2.28 12.00 -8.00
C ARG A 34 -1.15 11.01 -7.83
N VAL A 35 -0.31 11.25 -6.83
CA VAL A 35 0.80 10.37 -6.44
C VAL A 35 0.55 9.90 -5.02
N VAL A 36 0.43 8.58 -4.84
CA VAL A 36 0.33 7.95 -3.53
C VAL A 36 1.66 7.32 -3.19
N LEU A 37 2.25 7.78 -2.09
CA LEU A 37 3.52 7.31 -1.57
C LEU A 37 3.30 6.53 -0.29
N ASP A 38 4.22 5.63 0.00
CA ASP A 38 4.26 4.95 1.28
C ASP A 38 5.73 4.71 1.65
N SER A 39 6.02 4.42 2.92
CA SER A 39 7.38 4.17 3.41
C SER A 39 7.40 2.88 4.23
N ASP A 40 8.56 2.22 4.28
CA ASP A 40 8.77 1.07 5.15
C ASP A 40 8.76 1.45 6.63
N THR A 41 9.17 2.68 6.97
CA THR A 41 9.20 3.18 8.35
C THR A 41 8.12 4.23 8.61
N ASN A 42 8.33 5.46 8.16
CA ASN A 42 7.43 6.58 8.34
C ASN A 42 7.51 7.51 7.12
N LEU A 43 6.37 8.06 6.72
CA LEU A 43 6.30 9.05 5.65
C LEU A 43 5.76 10.35 6.23
N SER A 44 6.61 11.37 6.25
CA SER A 44 6.27 12.70 6.76
C SER A 44 5.59 13.57 5.71
N ILE A 45 4.87 14.59 6.18
CA ILE A 45 4.28 15.61 5.29
C ILE A 45 5.38 16.34 4.50
N ASP A 46 6.52 16.60 5.14
CA ASP A 46 7.66 17.29 4.49
C ASP A 46 8.24 16.47 3.34
N GLU A 47 8.26 15.14 3.43
CA GLU A 47 8.66 14.26 2.33
C GLU A 47 7.68 14.31 1.16
N CYS A 48 6.37 14.30 1.43
CA CYS A 48 5.34 14.50 0.40
C CYS A 48 5.52 15.85 -0.29
N ILE A 49 5.76 16.93 0.47
CA ILE A 49 6.04 18.27 -0.07
C ILE A 49 7.30 18.26 -0.94
N ALA A 50 8.36 17.59 -0.49
CA ALA A 50 9.62 17.52 -1.22
C ALA A 50 9.46 16.78 -2.56
N VAL A 51 8.67 15.70 -2.60
CA VAL A 51 8.33 15.00 -3.85
C VAL A 51 7.44 15.88 -4.74
N SER A 52 6.46 16.57 -4.17
CA SER A 52 5.61 17.50 -4.92
C SER A 52 6.43 18.56 -5.64
N ARG A 53 7.36 19.20 -4.92
CA ARG A 53 8.25 20.23 -5.48
C ARG A 53 9.17 19.67 -6.58
N GLN A 54 9.69 18.45 -6.41
CA GLN A 54 10.51 17.81 -7.45
C GLN A 54 9.70 17.66 -8.74
N VAL A 55 8.47 17.16 -8.65
CA VAL A 55 7.63 16.93 -9.83
C VAL A 55 7.22 18.27 -10.46
N GLU A 56 6.75 19.23 -9.67
CA GLU A 56 6.34 20.55 -10.15
C GLU A 56 7.47 21.30 -10.85
N HIS A 57 8.70 21.28 -10.30
CA HIS A 57 9.82 22.00 -10.89
C HIS A 57 10.29 21.42 -12.23
N ASN A 58 9.97 20.15 -12.50
CA ASN A 58 10.40 19.44 -13.71
C ASN A 58 9.26 19.22 -14.72
N LEU A 59 8.04 19.67 -14.42
CA LEU A 59 6.92 19.69 -15.34
C LEU A 59 6.65 21.12 -15.80
N ASP A 60 6.54 21.30 -17.11
CA ASP A 60 6.27 22.59 -17.70
C ASP A 60 4.78 22.92 -17.64
N ARG A 61 4.41 23.78 -16.68
CA ARG A 61 3.04 24.22 -16.46
C ARG A 61 2.55 25.24 -17.49
N GLU A 62 3.46 25.91 -18.20
CA GLU A 62 3.09 26.83 -19.27
C GLU A 62 2.73 26.05 -20.55
N ALA A 63 3.38 24.90 -20.77
CA ALA A 63 3.06 23.99 -21.86
C ALA A 63 1.72 23.26 -21.64
N GLU A 64 1.48 22.74 -20.44
CA GLU A 64 0.23 22.05 -20.07
C GLU A 64 -0.19 22.41 -18.64
N ASP A 65 -1.40 22.94 -18.45
CA ASP A 65 -1.92 23.13 -17.09
C ASP A 65 -2.23 21.77 -16.44
N PHE A 66 -1.87 21.66 -15.17
CA PHE A 66 -2.03 20.45 -14.37
C PHE A 66 -2.25 20.83 -12.90
N SER A 67 -2.83 19.89 -12.16
CA SER A 67 -2.82 19.89 -10.70
C SER A 67 -2.04 18.69 -10.20
N LEU A 68 -1.33 18.84 -9.08
CA LEU A 68 -0.56 17.77 -8.46
C LEU A 68 -0.98 17.60 -7.01
N GLU A 69 -1.30 16.38 -6.63
CA GLU A 69 -1.48 15.95 -5.25
C GLU A 69 -0.51 14.82 -4.93
N VAL A 70 0.34 15.02 -3.93
CA VAL A 70 1.22 13.99 -3.38
C VAL A 70 0.76 13.68 -1.96
N THR A 71 0.41 12.43 -1.71
CA THR A 71 -0.16 12.01 -0.42
C THR A 71 0.44 10.69 0.07
N SER A 72 0.44 10.49 1.38
CA SER A 72 0.79 9.23 2.00
C SER A 72 -0.35 8.21 1.88
N PHE A 73 -0.01 6.94 1.75
CA PHE A 73 -0.96 5.84 1.75
C PHE A 73 -1.69 5.75 3.09
N GLY A 74 -3.02 5.76 3.05
CA GLY A 74 -3.85 5.78 4.25
C GLY A 74 -3.82 4.44 5.00
N LEU A 75 -3.71 4.47 6.33
CA LEU A 75 -3.71 3.26 7.17
C LEU A 75 -5.00 2.41 7.06
N SER A 76 -6.10 3.02 6.62
CA SER A 76 -7.41 2.37 6.43
C SER A 76 -7.63 1.88 4.99
N GLU A 77 -6.70 2.18 4.08
CA GLU A 77 -6.76 1.77 2.68
C GLU A 77 -6.33 0.31 2.50
N PRO A 78 -6.89 -0.40 1.51
CA PRO A 78 -6.46 -1.76 1.22
C PRO A 78 -5.05 -1.81 0.66
N LEU A 79 -4.22 -2.70 1.19
CA LEU A 79 -2.88 -2.95 0.66
C LEU A 79 -2.94 -3.29 -0.82
N GLN A 80 -2.16 -2.59 -1.64
CA GLN A 80 -2.20 -2.67 -3.09
C GLN A 80 -0.98 -3.39 -3.66
N ILE A 81 0.19 -3.24 -3.03
CA ILE A 81 1.45 -3.79 -3.56
C ILE A 81 2.15 -4.70 -2.56
N HIS A 82 2.98 -5.63 -3.06
CA HIS A 82 3.71 -6.61 -2.27
C HIS A 82 4.53 -6.00 -1.13
N ARG A 83 5.25 -4.89 -1.37
CA ARG A 83 6.06 -4.20 -0.34
C ARG A 83 5.23 -3.78 0.88
N GLN A 84 3.96 -3.42 0.67
CA GLN A 84 3.05 -3.09 1.76
C GLN A 84 2.69 -4.31 2.62
N TYR A 85 2.58 -5.51 2.03
CA TYR A 85 2.41 -6.73 2.83
C TYR A 85 3.68 -6.98 3.67
N VAL A 86 4.86 -6.90 3.05
CA VAL A 86 6.14 -7.17 3.72
C VAL A 86 6.34 -6.27 4.94
N LYS A 87 6.16 -4.95 4.80
CA LYS A 87 6.35 -4.02 5.93
C LYS A 87 5.33 -4.19 7.06
N ASN A 88 4.19 -4.84 6.78
CA ASN A 88 3.13 -5.07 7.76
C ASN A 88 3.19 -6.46 8.39
N ILE A 89 4.26 -7.24 8.17
CA ILE A 89 4.54 -8.45 8.95
C ILE A 89 4.54 -8.09 10.44
N GLY A 90 3.82 -8.87 11.23
CA GLY A 90 3.58 -8.68 12.65
C GLY A 90 2.26 -7.96 12.99
N ARG A 91 1.59 -7.33 12.01
CA ARG A 91 0.30 -6.66 12.22
C ARG A 91 -0.89 -7.57 11.93
N ASN A 92 -2.03 -7.25 12.52
CA ASN A 92 -3.30 -7.91 12.19
C ASN A 92 -3.86 -7.35 10.88
N LEU A 93 -4.29 -8.24 10.01
CA LEU A 93 -4.97 -7.92 8.77
C LEU A 93 -6.41 -8.44 8.80
N LYS A 94 -7.32 -7.67 8.22
CA LYS A 94 -8.64 -8.10 7.79
C LYS A 94 -8.61 -8.31 6.28
N ILE A 95 -8.72 -9.56 5.86
CA ILE A 95 -8.62 -9.99 4.47
C ILE A 95 -9.99 -10.44 3.99
N LYS A 96 -10.37 -9.98 2.81
CA LYS A 96 -11.52 -10.43 2.05
C LYS A 96 -11.01 -11.13 0.80
N LEU A 97 -11.42 -12.37 0.59
CA LEU A 97 -11.04 -13.16 -0.58
C LEU A 97 -12.01 -12.93 -1.74
N LEU A 98 -11.66 -13.43 -2.92
CA LEU A 98 -12.48 -13.33 -4.13
C LEU A 98 -13.84 -14.03 -4.00
N ASP A 99 -13.92 -15.08 -3.19
CA ASP A 99 -15.16 -15.80 -2.84
C ASP A 99 -16.01 -15.08 -1.77
N ASP A 100 -15.66 -13.82 -1.46
CA ASP A 100 -16.24 -12.97 -0.42
C ASP A 100 -16.08 -13.47 1.03
N SER A 101 -15.37 -14.58 1.26
CA SER A 101 -15.00 -15.02 2.61
C SER A 101 -14.04 -14.03 3.29
N GLN A 102 -14.06 -14.01 4.62
CA GLN A 102 -13.23 -13.11 5.42
C GLN A 102 -12.32 -13.87 6.37
N ILE A 103 -11.06 -13.47 6.37
CA ILE A 103 -10.02 -13.97 7.27
C ILE A 103 -9.48 -12.80 8.07
N LYS A 104 -9.30 -13.04 9.38
CA LYS A 104 -8.64 -12.09 10.28
C LYS A 104 -7.52 -12.80 11.02
N GLY A 105 -6.39 -12.13 11.14
CA GLY A 105 -5.26 -12.67 11.88
C GLY A 105 -4.00 -11.87 11.67
N LYS A 106 -2.95 -12.29 12.36
CA LYS A 106 -1.63 -11.68 12.31
C LYS A 106 -0.88 -12.14 11.07
N LEU A 107 -0.38 -11.20 10.28
CA LEU A 107 0.52 -11.51 9.18
C LEU A 107 1.88 -11.93 9.73
N ILE A 108 2.30 -13.17 9.51
CA ILE A 108 3.57 -13.67 10.06
C ILE A 108 4.65 -13.87 9.00
N LYS A 109 4.27 -14.04 7.75
CA LYS A 109 5.20 -14.19 6.63
C LYS A 109 4.56 -13.77 5.31
N VAL A 110 5.39 -13.24 4.42
CA VAL A 110 5.05 -12.90 3.04
C VAL A 110 6.08 -13.56 2.14
N THR A 111 5.63 -14.23 1.10
CA THR A 111 6.45 -14.69 -0.02
C THR A 111 5.97 -13.98 -1.29
N ASP A 112 6.64 -14.22 -2.42
CA ASP A 112 6.29 -13.58 -3.69
C ASP A 112 4.83 -13.81 -4.09
N THR A 113 4.26 -14.97 -3.72
CA THR A 113 2.91 -15.39 -4.13
C THR A 113 1.95 -15.60 -2.96
N PHE A 114 2.43 -15.85 -1.74
CA PHE A 114 1.59 -16.21 -0.60
C PHE A 114 1.80 -15.29 0.60
N ILE A 115 0.73 -15.13 1.38
CA ILE A 115 0.78 -14.59 2.74
C ILE A 115 0.35 -15.65 3.75
N HIS A 116 0.92 -15.51 4.93
CA HIS A 116 0.79 -16.44 6.02
C HIS A 116 0.13 -15.72 7.20
N ILE A 117 -1.09 -16.14 7.56
CA ILE A 117 -1.94 -15.47 8.55
C ILE A 117 -2.19 -16.40 9.74
N GLU A 118 -1.73 -15.98 10.91
CA GLU A 118 -2.01 -16.64 12.19
C GLU A 118 -3.34 -16.11 12.76
N LYS A 119 -4.36 -16.96 12.78
CA LYS A 119 -5.69 -16.67 13.29
C LYS A 119 -5.72 -16.83 14.81
N ALA A 120 -6.42 -15.93 15.50
CA ALA A 120 -6.78 -16.13 16.90
C ALA A 120 -7.87 -17.22 16.99
N LEU A 121 -7.50 -18.40 17.51
CA LEU A 121 -8.43 -19.51 17.68
C LEU A 121 -9.35 -19.30 18.89
N THR A 122 -10.61 -19.68 18.74
CA THR A 122 -11.57 -19.76 19.85
C THR A 122 -11.33 -21.01 20.69
N LYS A 123 -11.84 -21.04 21.93
CA LYS A 123 -11.76 -22.23 22.82
C LYS A 123 -12.35 -23.50 22.18
N LYS A 124 -13.29 -23.36 21.25
CA LYS A 124 -13.89 -24.48 20.52
C LYS A 124 -12.94 -24.99 19.43
N GLU A 125 -12.39 -24.11 18.61
CA GLU A 125 -11.42 -24.45 17.56
C GLU A 125 -10.15 -25.10 18.13
N ILE A 126 -9.69 -24.63 19.31
CA ILE A 126 -8.56 -25.26 20.02
C ILE A 126 -8.89 -26.70 20.43
N LYS A 127 -10.11 -26.95 20.93
CA LYS A 127 -10.56 -28.31 21.31
C LYS A 127 -10.75 -29.23 20.10
N GLU A 128 -11.08 -28.66 18.94
CA GLU A 128 -11.26 -29.36 17.67
C GLU A 128 -9.93 -29.55 16.90
N GLY A 129 -8.80 -29.03 17.42
CA GLY A 129 -7.49 -29.18 16.82
C GLY A 129 -7.30 -28.43 15.50
N VAL A 130 -8.05 -27.35 15.30
CA VAL A 130 -7.99 -26.53 14.07
C VAL A 130 -6.64 -25.83 13.98
N ASP A 131 -6.02 -25.84 12.79
CA ASP A 131 -4.78 -25.11 12.54
C ASP A 131 -5.03 -23.60 12.63
N ALA A 132 -4.19 -22.89 13.38
CA ALA A 132 -4.23 -21.44 13.46
C ALA A 132 -3.71 -20.78 12.17
N MET A 133 -3.03 -21.54 11.32
CA MET A 133 -2.30 -21.04 10.18
C MET A 133 -3.11 -21.07 8.89
N ASN A 134 -3.27 -19.91 8.25
CA ASN A 134 -3.84 -19.81 6.90
C ASN A 134 -2.76 -19.37 5.91
N ILE A 135 -2.60 -20.12 4.83
CA ILE A 135 -1.75 -19.76 3.70
C ILE A 135 -2.67 -19.30 2.57
N ILE A 136 -2.54 -18.05 2.16
CA ILE A 136 -3.43 -17.39 1.21
C ILE A 136 -2.61 -16.89 0.04
N GLU A 137 -3.00 -17.24 -1.18
CA GLU A 137 -2.40 -16.68 -2.38
C GLU A 137 -2.79 -15.20 -2.53
N ILE A 138 -1.82 -14.33 -2.81
CA ILE A 138 -2.06 -12.89 -2.94
C ILE A 138 -3.09 -12.60 -4.02
N GLN A 139 -3.13 -13.39 -5.09
CA GLN A 139 -4.10 -13.25 -6.18
C GLN A 139 -5.54 -13.60 -5.77
N ALA A 140 -5.71 -14.45 -4.75
CA ALA A 140 -7.03 -14.79 -4.21
C ALA A 140 -7.60 -13.70 -3.29
N ILE A 141 -6.81 -12.66 -2.98
CA ILE A 141 -7.21 -11.55 -2.11
C ILE A 141 -7.94 -10.49 -2.93
N LYS A 142 -9.20 -10.26 -2.58
CA LYS A 142 -9.99 -9.14 -3.10
C LYS A 142 -9.64 -7.83 -2.40
N GLN A 143 -9.36 -7.89 -1.10
CA GLN A 143 -9.04 -6.73 -0.28
C GLN A 143 -8.30 -7.15 1.00
N ALA A 144 -7.17 -6.52 1.34
CA ALA A 144 -6.52 -6.70 2.63
C ALA A 144 -6.34 -5.35 3.32
N LYS A 145 -6.83 -5.20 4.55
CA LYS A 145 -6.70 -3.96 5.34
C LYS A 145 -6.00 -4.24 6.66
N ILE A 146 -5.23 -3.26 7.14
CA ILE A 146 -4.66 -3.32 8.49
C ILE A 146 -5.79 -3.16 9.50
N GLU A 147 -5.87 -4.06 10.47
CA GLU A 147 -6.81 -3.97 11.57
C GLU A 147 -6.19 -3.12 12.69
N ILE A 148 -6.63 -1.87 12.80
CA ILE A 148 -6.22 -0.96 13.87
C ILE A 148 -7.01 -1.34 15.13
N SER A 149 -6.29 -1.83 16.14
CA SER A 149 -6.86 -2.06 17.47
C SER A 149 -6.40 -0.94 18.38
N PHE A 150 -7.35 -0.11 18.81
CA PHE A 150 -7.12 0.82 19.91
C PHE A 150 -7.16 0.01 21.20
N LYS A 151 -6.02 -0.13 21.87
CA LYS A 151 -5.96 -0.58 23.25
C LYS A 151 -6.04 0.62 24.18
#